data_AF-A0A1Q6E471-F1
#
_entry.id   AF-A0A1Q6E471-F1
#
_cell.length_a   1.000
_cell.length_b   1.000
_cell.length_c   1.000
_cell.angle_alpha   90.00
_cell.angle_beta   90.00
_cell.angle_gamma   90.00
#
_symmetry.space_group_name_H-M   'P 1'
#
loop_
_entity.id
_entity.type
_entity.pdbx_description
1 polymer ?
#
loop_
_entity_poly.entity_id
_entity_poly.type
_entity_poly.pdbx_seq_one_letter_code
_entity_poly.pdbx_strand_id
1 'polypeptide(L)'
;MPNTSLQQFIQNISGEDHTRVQDDLGNGFVRLRAAEAQRRQAKQDIRSFEDVVIEMLRNARDANAKAIFIATWSTKEQRFLTMLDDGDGVPLQLQDTIFEPFVTSKLDSFHTDRWGVHGRGMALYSIRQNTDSARVIASDPGLGSIFSVVSSFSRLSEKRDQSSAPSVTVNEDGKPVLRGPHNIMRTVLEFAIDERDGVAVYLGSPAEIVSTLYWLGNSAVSNTAEEYSYETGGLPYIQRFGLCPDASALAQLANDFCLPMSARTAYRIFNNEINPLSVHLQTMLGDQVSSSAKVKPERKTLSDSSIRISKEDLEMFSNQVMGDYAQLAQSYYLNADVAPSIRCLGGELVLRIPLRRDE
;
A
#
# COMPACT_ATOMS: atom_id res chain seq x y z
N MET A 1 57.76 -22.84 -12.15
CA MET A 1 56.84 -21.74 -11.80
C MET A 1 55.41 -22.24 -11.93
N PRO A 2 54.82 -22.90 -10.92
CA PRO A 2 53.43 -23.36 -11.01
C PRO A 2 52.47 -22.45 -10.21
N ASN A 3 51.24 -22.32 -10.74
CA ASN A 3 49.99 -21.94 -10.05
C ASN A 3 49.60 -20.47 -9.78
N THR A 4 50.15 -19.47 -10.47
CA THR A 4 49.54 -18.13 -10.44
C THR A 4 48.19 -18.07 -11.17
N SER A 5 47.97 -18.87 -12.21
CA SER A 5 46.70 -18.82 -12.98
C SER A 5 45.52 -19.44 -12.24
N LEU A 6 45.74 -20.52 -11.46
CA LEU A 6 44.67 -21.15 -10.69
C LEU A 6 44.31 -20.31 -9.45
N GLN A 7 45.30 -19.69 -8.80
CA GLN A 7 45.05 -18.76 -7.69
C GLN A 7 44.32 -17.50 -8.17
N GLN A 8 44.71 -16.89 -9.30
CA GLN A 8 43.97 -15.77 -9.87
C GLN A 8 42.58 -16.16 -10.38
N PHE A 9 42.40 -17.35 -10.93
CA PHE A 9 41.08 -17.86 -11.34
C PHE A 9 40.17 -18.12 -10.14
N ILE A 10 40.70 -18.76 -9.08
CA ILE A 10 39.99 -18.95 -7.82
C ILE A 10 39.69 -17.60 -7.19
N GLN A 11 40.60 -16.62 -7.20
CA GLN A 11 40.35 -15.30 -6.60
C GLN A 11 39.37 -14.45 -7.43
N ASN A 12 39.33 -14.62 -8.75
CA ASN A 12 38.34 -13.99 -9.63
C ASN A 12 36.95 -14.66 -9.56
N ILE A 13 36.88 -15.96 -9.24
CA ILE A 13 35.61 -16.68 -9.01
C ILE A 13 35.17 -16.58 -7.54
N SER A 14 36.12 -16.42 -6.62
CA SER A 14 35.92 -16.29 -5.18
C SER A 14 36.09 -14.84 -4.76
N GLY A 15 35.41 -13.93 -5.47
CA GLY A 15 35.24 -12.56 -4.97
C GLY A 15 34.83 -12.60 -3.50
N GLU A 16 35.21 -11.58 -2.73
CA GLU A 16 34.93 -11.49 -1.29
C GLU A 16 33.47 -11.84 -0.93
N ASP A 17 32.54 -11.67 -1.88
CA ASP A 17 31.13 -12.04 -1.86
C ASP A 17 30.84 -13.51 -1.56
N HIS A 18 31.60 -14.47 -2.11
CA HIS A 18 31.40 -15.91 -1.86
C HIS A 18 31.82 -16.33 -0.43
N THR A 19 32.61 -15.51 0.27
CA THR A 19 32.98 -15.81 1.66
C THR A 19 31.83 -15.50 2.63
N ARG A 20 30.92 -14.60 2.25
CA ARG A 20 29.77 -14.17 3.04
C ARG A 20 28.54 -15.05 2.82
N VAL A 21 28.43 -15.73 1.67
CA VAL A 21 27.29 -16.60 1.33
C VAL A 21 27.49 -18.02 1.89
N GLN A 22 26.50 -18.50 2.64
CA GLN A 22 26.39 -19.89 3.07
C GLN A 22 25.75 -20.73 1.96
N ASP A 23 24.55 -20.34 1.54
CA ASP A 23 23.75 -21.06 0.54
C ASP A 23 23.21 -20.08 -0.50
N ASP A 24 23.28 -20.46 -1.78
CA ASP A 24 22.55 -19.79 -2.86
C ASP A 24 21.15 -20.42 -2.96
N LEU A 25 20.11 -19.60 -2.80
CA LEU A 25 18.71 -20.02 -2.81
C LEU A 25 18.04 -19.78 -4.17
N GLY A 26 18.77 -19.23 -5.14
CA GLY A 26 18.27 -18.86 -6.46
C GLY A 26 17.48 -17.56 -6.48
N ASN A 27 17.17 -17.06 -7.69
CA ASN A 27 16.43 -15.81 -7.91
C ASN A 27 17.04 -14.58 -7.22
N GLY A 28 18.37 -14.57 -7.03
CA GLY A 28 19.09 -13.50 -6.33
C GLY A 28 19.02 -13.59 -4.80
N PHE A 29 18.33 -14.58 -4.23
CA PHE A 29 18.29 -14.79 -2.78
C PHE A 29 19.43 -15.70 -2.31
N VAL A 30 20.02 -15.34 -1.18
CA VAL A 30 21.10 -16.09 -0.54
C VAL A 30 20.88 -16.17 0.96
N ARG A 31 21.48 -17.17 1.58
CA ARG A 31 21.66 -17.25 3.03
C ARG A 31 23.06 -16.78 3.40
N LEU A 32 23.18 -15.79 4.27
CA LEU A 32 24.48 -15.31 4.73
C LEU A 32 25.07 -16.21 5.83
N ARG A 33 26.40 -16.34 5.84
CA ARG A 33 27.13 -16.93 6.97
C ARG A 33 27.13 -15.96 8.13
N ALA A 34 26.71 -16.42 9.29
CA ALA A 34 26.62 -15.59 10.47
C ALA A 34 26.70 -16.41 11.77
N ALA A 35 27.23 -15.78 12.82
CA ALA A 35 27.38 -16.41 14.12
C ALA A 35 26.02 -16.57 14.81
N GLU A 36 25.86 -17.63 15.63
CA GLU A 36 24.63 -17.89 16.37
C GLU A 36 24.19 -16.69 17.25
N ALA A 37 25.15 -15.91 17.76
CA ALA A 37 24.90 -14.69 18.52
C ALA A 37 24.05 -13.66 17.73
N GLN A 38 24.24 -13.56 16.40
CA GLN A 38 23.46 -12.65 15.56
C GLN A 38 22.00 -13.14 15.39
N ARG A 39 21.75 -14.46 15.42
CA ARG A 39 20.38 -14.99 15.46
C ARG A 39 19.67 -14.62 16.75
N ARG A 40 20.38 -14.71 17.89
CA ARG A 40 19.84 -14.34 19.20
C ARG A 40 19.57 -12.84 19.31
N GLN A 41 20.44 -12.01 18.75
CA GLN A 41 20.27 -10.55 18.70
C GLN A 41 19.00 -10.17 17.94
N ALA A 42 18.73 -10.80 16.79
CA ALA A 42 17.57 -10.46 15.98
C ALA A 42 16.26 -10.54 16.75
N LYS A 43 16.09 -11.53 17.66
CA LYS A 43 14.88 -11.62 18.48
C LYS A 43 14.67 -10.37 19.36
N GLN A 44 15.72 -9.68 19.76
CA GLN A 44 15.65 -8.47 20.58
C GLN A 44 15.38 -7.19 19.76
N ASP A 45 15.45 -7.25 18.43
CA ASP A 45 15.30 -6.08 17.57
C ASP A 45 13.83 -5.62 17.47
N ILE A 46 12.88 -6.54 17.64
CA ILE A 46 11.44 -6.23 17.68
C ILE A 46 10.97 -6.21 19.14
N ARG A 47 10.65 -5.01 19.65
CA ARG A 47 10.21 -4.80 21.04
C ARG A 47 8.78 -4.29 21.13
N SER A 48 8.28 -3.66 20.07
CA SER A 48 6.88 -3.27 19.96
C SER A 48 6.35 -3.44 18.54
N PHE A 49 5.03 -3.35 18.37
CA PHE A 49 4.41 -3.48 17.05
C PHE A 49 4.83 -2.36 16.08
N GLU A 50 5.24 -1.19 16.58
CA GLU A 50 5.85 -0.14 15.75
C GLU A 50 7.17 -0.60 15.11
N ASP A 51 7.96 -1.43 15.81
CA ASP A 51 9.19 -1.98 15.27
C ASP A 51 8.87 -2.96 14.11
N VAL A 52 7.75 -3.69 14.18
CA VAL A 52 7.25 -4.49 13.05
C VAL A 52 6.92 -3.59 11.87
N VAL A 53 6.16 -2.51 12.10
CA VAL A 53 5.72 -1.59 11.04
C VAL A 53 6.92 -1.01 10.29
N ILE A 54 7.93 -0.52 11.02
CA ILE A 54 9.09 0.10 10.37
C ILE A 54 9.94 -0.91 9.61
N GLU A 55 10.15 -2.12 10.14
CA GLU A 55 10.89 -3.16 9.42
C GLU A 55 10.16 -3.61 8.15
N MET A 56 8.83 -3.68 8.19
CA MET A 56 8.02 -3.96 7.00
C MET A 56 8.16 -2.87 5.94
N LEU A 57 8.09 -1.59 6.33
CA LEU A 57 8.30 -0.44 5.44
C LEU A 57 9.70 -0.44 4.81
N ARG A 58 10.74 -0.68 5.62
CA ARG A 58 12.13 -0.76 5.15
C ARG A 58 12.30 -1.90 4.13
N ASN A 59 11.70 -3.07 4.38
CA ASN A 59 11.75 -4.19 3.44
C ASN A 59 11.06 -3.86 2.11
N ALA A 60 9.91 -3.19 2.12
CA ALA A 60 9.22 -2.79 0.89
C ALA A 60 10.03 -1.75 0.08
N ARG A 61 10.56 -0.71 0.73
CA ARG A 61 11.48 0.23 0.08
C ARG A 61 12.70 -0.48 -0.49
N ASP A 62 13.28 -1.38 0.29
CA ASP A 62 14.42 -2.17 -0.15
C ASP A 62 14.01 -3.03 -1.37
N ALA A 63 12.81 -3.59 -1.42
CA ALA A 63 12.27 -4.26 -2.60
C ALA A 63 11.85 -3.29 -3.74
N ASN A 64 12.37 -2.06 -3.75
CA ASN A 64 12.14 -1.04 -4.78
C ASN A 64 10.68 -0.58 -4.94
N ALA A 65 9.83 -0.80 -3.93
CA ALA A 65 8.45 -0.32 -3.95
C ALA A 65 8.37 1.21 -4.10
N LYS A 66 7.41 1.67 -4.90
CA LYS A 66 7.06 3.08 -5.10
C LYS A 66 5.78 3.46 -4.39
N ALA A 67 4.91 2.50 -4.12
CA ALA A 67 3.70 2.67 -3.34
C ALA A 67 3.61 1.56 -2.28
N ILE A 68 3.41 1.95 -1.02
CA ILE A 68 3.20 1.04 0.10
C ILE A 68 1.87 1.36 0.76
N PHE A 69 1.03 0.34 0.97
CA PHE A 69 -0.28 0.43 1.59
C PHE A 69 -0.28 -0.37 2.88
N ILE A 70 -0.54 0.28 4.00
CA ILE A 70 -0.61 -0.36 5.32
C ILE A 70 -2.03 -0.27 5.84
N ALA A 71 -2.69 -1.42 5.91
CA ALA A 71 -3.91 -1.59 6.68
C ALA A 71 -3.55 -2.06 8.09
N THR A 72 -3.98 -1.33 9.11
CA THR A 72 -3.85 -1.79 10.50
C THR A 72 -5.15 -1.63 11.27
N TRP A 73 -5.45 -2.61 12.11
CA TRP A 73 -6.62 -2.62 12.98
C TRP A 73 -6.33 -3.49 14.20
N SER A 74 -7.13 -3.33 15.24
CA SER A 74 -7.01 -4.12 16.46
C SER A 74 -8.36 -4.66 16.91
N THR A 75 -8.33 -5.81 17.55
CA THR A 75 -9.40 -6.28 18.43
C THR A 75 -9.05 -5.90 19.87
N LYS A 76 -9.77 -6.46 20.85
CA LYS A 76 -9.43 -6.29 22.26
C LYS A 76 -8.12 -6.98 22.65
N GLU A 77 -7.70 -7.99 21.89
CA GLU A 77 -6.61 -8.89 22.29
C GLU A 77 -5.42 -8.85 21.33
N GLN A 78 -5.64 -8.45 20.08
CA GLN A 78 -4.66 -8.58 19.00
C GLN A 78 -4.61 -7.35 18.11
N ARG A 79 -3.41 -7.11 17.57
CA ARG A 79 -3.15 -6.19 16.47
C ARG A 79 -2.93 -6.96 15.19
N PHE A 80 -3.43 -6.38 14.10
CA PHE A 80 -3.29 -6.89 12.75
C PHE A 80 -2.65 -5.81 11.87
N LEU A 81 -1.83 -6.28 10.95
CA LEU A 81 -1.25 -5.51 9.86
C LEU A 81 -1.32 -6.32 8.58
N THR A 82 -1.78 -5.67 7.52
CA THR A 82 -1.62 -6.15 6.16
C THR A 82 -0.91 -5.06 5.38
N MET A 83 0.23 -5.38 4.79
CA MET A 83 1.00 -4.49 3.95
C MET A 83 0.95 -4.98 2.51
N LEU A 84 0.68 -4.06 1.58
CA LEU A 84 0.76 -4.29 0.14
C LEU A 84 1.77 -3.32 -0.44
N ASP A 85 2.58 -3.78 -1.38
CA ASP A 85 3.52 -2.95 -2.11
C ASP A 85 3.56 -3.35 -3.60
N ASP A 86 4.13 -2.47 -4.41
CA ASP A 86 4.40 -2.67 -5.85
C ASP A 86 5.88 -2.96 -6.15
N GLY A 87 6.60 -3.51 -5.17
CA GLY A 87 8.02 -3.82 -5.30
C GLY A 87 8.31 -5.04 -6.18
N ASP A 88 9.56 -5.50 -6.09
CA ASP A 88 10.12 -6.59 -6.90
C ASP A 88 9.42 -7.93 -6.69
N GLY A 89 8.70 -8.11 -5.59
CA GLY A 89 8.01 -9.36 -5.25
C GLY A 89 8.95 -10.51 -4.83
N VAL A 90 8.34 -11.61 -4.40
CA VAL A 90 9.03 -12.80 -3.86
C VAL A 90 8.56 -14.05 -4.63
N PRO A 91 9.48 -14.84 -5.22
CA PRO A 91 9.15 -16.10 -5.85
C PRO A 91 8.45 -17.07 -4.89
N LEU A 92 7.42 -17.79 -5.37
CA LEU A 92 6.61 -18.72 -4.57
C LEU A 92 7.44 -19.67 -3.70
N GLN A 93 8.51 -20.24 -4.26
CA GLN A 93 9.38 -21.22 -3.58
C GLN A 93 10.18 -20.62 -2.40
N LEU A 94 10.30 -19.29 -2.34
CA LEU A 94 11.07 -18.57 -1.33
C LEU A 94 10.21 -17.86 -0.29
N GLN A 95 8.89 -17.80 -0.47
CA GLN A 95 7.99 -17.01 0.39
C GLN A 95 8.02 -17.40 1.87
N ASP A 96 8.29 -18.67 2.18
CA ASP A 96 8.55 -19.09 3.57
C ASP A 96 10.01 -18.93 3.97
N THR A 97 10.93 -19.23 3.04
CA THR A 97 12.38 -19.18 3.25
C THR A 97 12.88 -17.78 3.61
N ILE A 98 12.28 -16.70 3.10
CA ILE A 98 12.67 -15.32 3.42
C ILE A 98 12.50 -14.96 4.92
N PHE A 99 11.73 -15.76 5.66
CA PHE A 99 11.60 -15.60 7.10
C PHE A 99 12.57 -16.48 7.90
N GLU A 100 13.44 -17.23 7.24
CA GLU A 100 14.55 -17.92 7.87
C GLU A 100 15.69 -16.93 8.17
N PRO A 101 16.52 -17.22 9.19
CA PRO A 101 17.58 -16.29 9.58
C PRO A 101 18.62 -16.15 8.47
N PHE A 102 19.05 -14.91 8.24
CA PHE A 102 20.10 -14.50 7.31
C PHE A 102 19.76 -14.64 5.83
N VAL A 103 18.48 -14.80 5.50
CA VAL A 103 18.04 -14.85 4.10
C VAL A 103 17.84 -13.44 3.57
N THR A 104 18.51 -13.12 2.46
CA THR A 104 18.40 -11.80 1.81
C THR A 104 18.60 -11.90 0.30
N SER A 105 17.98 -11.00 -0.44
CA SER A 105 18.26 -10.77 -1.87
C SER A 105 19.32 -9.68 -2.11
N LYS A 106 19.94 -9.15 -1.05
CA LYS A 106 20.81 -7.98 -1.12
C LYS A 106 22.12 -8.18 -0.36
N LEU A 107 23.14 -8.66 -1.06
CA LEU A 107 24.46 -8.95 -0.49
C LEU A 107 25.25 -7.71 -0.07
N ASP A 108 25.04 -6.58 -0.75
CA ASP A 108 25.82 -5.35 -0.54
C ASP A 108 25.06 -4.23 0.18
N SER A 109 23.81 -4.48 0.60
CA SER A 109 22.96 -3.45 1.19
C SER A 109 23.12 -3.32 2.70
N PHE A 110 24.34 -3.49 3.24
CA PHE A 110 24.59 -3.17 4.63
C PHE A 110 24.50 -1.66 4.80
N HIS A 111 23.35 -1.17 5.24
CA HIS A 111 23.09 0.23 5.45
C HIS A 111 22.67 0.48 6.90
N THR A 112 23.17 1.59 7.43
CA THR A 112 22.71 2.14 8.71
C THR A 112 21.85 3.34 8.39
N ASP A 113 20.60 3.30 8.84
CA ASP A 113 19.68 4.44 8.76
C ASP A 113 19.30 4.88 10.19
N ARG A 114 18.33 5.80 10.27
CA ARG A 114 17.81 6.33 11.53
C ARG A 114 17.24 5.24 12.46
N TRP A 115 16.77 4.12 11.92
CA TRP A 115 16.15 3.02 12.65
C TRP A 115 17.13 1.89 12.98
N GLY A 116 18.36 1.98 12.51
CA GLY A 116 19.46 1.08 12.84
C GLY A 116 20.03 0.38 11.61
N VAL A 117 20.69 -0.75 11.84
CA VAL A 117 21.31 -1.51 10.74
C VAL A 117 20.32 -2.46 10.10
N HIS A 118 20.23 -2.47 8.78
CA HIS A 118 19.47 -3.46 8.00
C HIS A 118 20.32 -4.12 6.91
N GLY A 119 19.71 -4.97 6.08
CA GLY A 119 20.40 -5.69 5.01
C GLY A 119 21.11 -6.98 5.44
N ARG A 120 20.81 -7.51 6.64
CA ARG A 120 21.42 -8.75 7.16
C ARG A 120 20.53 -9.99 7.01
N GLY A 121 19.36 -9.85 6.38
CA GLY A 121 18.38 -10.94 6.25
C GLY A 121 17.75 -11.37 7.58
N MET A 122 17.60 -10.46 8.53
CA MET A 122 17.07 -10.77 9.87
C MET A 122 15.73 -10.12 10.19
N ALA A 123 15.30 -9.11 9.43
CA ALA A 123 14.09 -8.34 9.72
C ALA A 123 12.84 -9.24 9.74
N LEU A 124 12.56 -9.93 8.63
CA LEU A 124 11.41 -10.83 8.52
C LEU A 124 11.48 -11.99 9.51
N TYR A 125 12.66 -12.60 9.68
CA TYR A 125 12.88 -13.62 10.71
C TYR A 125 12.52 -13.10 12.10
N SER A 126 13.00 -11.91 12.48
CA SER A 126 12.72 -11.33 13.79
C SER A 126 11.23 -11.05 14.01
N ILE A 127 10.55 -10.52 13.00
CA ILE A 127 9.10 -10.34 13.03
C ILE A 127 8.42 -11.70 13.31
N ARG A 128 8.73 -12.73 12.52
CA ARG A 128 8.13 -14.08 12.68
C ARG A 128 8.40 -14.71 14.04
N GLN A 129 9.55 -14.42 14.67
CA GLN A 129 9.84 -14.94 16.02
C GLN A 129 9.04 -14.21 17.11
N ASN A 130 8.75 -12.93 16.92
CA ASN A 130 8.16 -12.06 17.95
C ASN A 130 6.65 -11.88 17.81
N THR A 131 6.03 -12.26 16.69
CA THR A 131 4.58 -12.17 16.48
C THR A 131 3.90 -13.53 16.45
N ASP A 132 2.57 -13.57 16.54
CA ASP A 132 1.81 -14.83 16.47
C ASP A 132 1.77 -15.40 15.06
N SER A 133 1.76 -14.53 14.05
CA SER A 133 1.86 -14.91 12.64
C SER A 133 2.56 -13.80 11.86
N ALA A 134 3.40 -14.19 10.90
CA ALA A 134 3.97 -13.33 9.88
C ALA A 134 4.17 -14.14 8.60
N ARG A 135 3.49 -13.77 7.51
CA ARG A 135 3.48 -14.56 6.27
C ARG A 135 3.30 -13.70 5.02
N VAL A 136 3.80 -14.19 3.88
CA VAL A 136 3.36 -13.72 2.56
C VAL A 136 1.95 -14.24 2.31
N ILE A 137 1.07 -13.38 1.83
CA ILE A 137 -0.30 -13.75 1.41
C ILE A 137 -0.33 -13.98 -0.10
N ALA A 138 0.30 -13.08 -0.84
CA ALA A 138 0.48 -13.20 -2.28
C ALA A 138 1.73 -12.42 -2.68
N SER A 139 2.52 -12.97 -3.59
CA SER A 139 3.64 -12.27 -4.19
C SER A 139 4.14 -13.06 -5.38
N ASP A 140 4.62 -12.35 -6.40
CA ASP A 140 5.33 -12.92 -7.53
C ASP A 140 6.34 -11.90 -8.04
N PRO A 141 7.43 -12.35 -8.69
CA PRO A 141 8.42 -11.45 -9.26
C PRO A 141 7.79 -10.38 -10.17
N GLY A 142 8.04 -9.11 -9.86
CA GLY A 142 7.55 -7.94 -10.58
C GLY A 142 6.08 -7.57 -10.34
N LEU A 143 5.34 -8.31 -9.50
CA LEU A 143 3.92 -8.06 -9.22
C LEU A 143 3.66 -7.41 -7.85
N GLY A 144 4.72 -7.14 -7.09
CA GLY A 144 4.64 -6.69 -5.70
C GLY A 144 4.45 -7.81 -4.70
N SER A 145 4.27 -7.43 -3.43
CA SER A 145 4.05 -8.35 -2.33
C SER A 145 2.89 -7.92 -1.44
N ILE A 146 2.25 -8.92 -0.84
CA ILE A 146 1.28 -8.77 0.24
C ILE A 146 1.76 -9.58 1.43
N PHE A 147 1.90 -8.91 2.57
CA PHE A 147 2.27 -9.53 3.82
C PHE A 147 1.19 -9.33 4.87
N SER A 148 0.99 -10.33 5.73
CA SER A 148 0.13 -10.23 6.90
C SER A 148 0.90 -10.56 8.17
N VAL A 149 0.77 -9.70 9.17
CA VAL A 149 1.35 -9.87 10.50
C VAL A 149 0.25 -9.73 11.55
N VAL A 150 0.20 -10.67 12.48
CA VAL A 150 -0.75 -10.68 13.60
C VAL A 150 0.01 -10.89 14.89
N SER A 151 -0.31 -10.11 15.91
CA SER A 151 0.26 -10.32 17.24
C SER A 151 -0.74 -9.97 18.34
N SER A 152 -0.82 -10.85 19.33
CA SER A 152 -1.53 -10.63 20.58
C SER A 152 -0.76 -9.64 21.44
N PHE A 153 -1.48 -8.79 22.18
CA PHE A 153 -0.86 -7.79 23.07
C PHE A 153 -0.06 -8.43 24.22
N SER A 154 -0.37 -9.68 24.56
CA SER A 154 0.41 -10.48 25.52
C SER A 154 1.76 -10.95 24.99
N ARG A 155 1.90 -11.05 23.66
CA ARG A 155 3.13 -11.50 22.99
C ARG A 155 4.01 -10.34 22.56
N LEU A 156 3.42 -9.34 21.91
CA LEU A 156 4.10 -8.12 21.50
C LEU A 156 3.25 -6.93 21.89
N SER A 157 3.80 -6.11 22.78
CA SER A 157 3.15 -4.88 23.21
C SER A 157 3.24 -3.78 22.15
N GLU A 158 2.51 -2.70 22.38
CA GLU A 158 2.55 -1.49 21.56
C GLU A 158 2.93 -0.31 22.42
N LYS A 159 3.46 0.74 21.79
CA LYS A 159 3.73 1.97 22.53
C LYS A 159 2.41 2.60 22.98
N ARG A 160 2.45 3.32 24.10
CA ARG A 160 1.26 3.93 24.71
C ARG A 160 0.67 4.95 23.74
N ASP A 161 -0.67 4.96 23.66
CA ASP A 161 -1.49 5.85 22.82
C ASP A 161 -1.34 5.62 21.29
N GLN A 162 -2.20 4.74 20.75
CA GLN A 162 -2.31 4.47 19.31
C GLN A 162 -3.34 5.36 18.59
N SER A 163 -4.00 6.28 19.30
CA SER A 163 -5.14 7.02 18.75
C SER A 163 -4.80 8.48 18.45
N SER A 164 -3.87 9.09 19.19
CA SER A 164 -3.50 10.49 18.96
C SER A 164 -2.56 10.63 17.76
N ALA A 165 -2.90 11.52 16.83
CA ALA A 165 -2.04 11.84 15.70
C ALA A 165 -0.79 12.63 16.15
N PRO A 166 0.39 12.37 15.56
CA PRO A 166 1.53 13.26 15.73
C PRO A 166 1.25 14.63 15.10
N SER A 167 1.98 15.65 15.53
CA SER A 167 1.94 16.97 14.92
C SER A 167 3.36 17.43 14.55
N VAL A 168 3.48 18.19 13.46
CA VAL A 168 4.73 18.87 13.13
C VAL A 168 4.68 20.29 13.66
N THR A 169 5.64 20.60 14.52
CA THR A 169 5.88 21.94 15.07
C THR A 169 7.23 22.44 14.61
N VAL A 170 7.46 23.74 14.69
CA VAL A 170 8.77 24.33 14.39
C VAL A 170 9.48 24.61 15.70
N ASN A 171 10.75 24.24 15.83
CA ASN A 171 11.56 24.55 17.01
C ASN A 171 12.09 26.00 16.98
N GLU A 172 12.80 26.41 18.03
CA GLU A 172 13.40 27.76 18.14
C GLU A 172 14.38 28.08 17.00
N ASP A 173 14.98 27.05 16.37
CA ASP A 173 15.89 27.18 15.22
C ASP A 173 15.17 27.19 13.86
N GLY A 174 13.84 27.20 13.82
CA GLY A 174 13.10 27.15 12.56
C GLY A 174 13.01 25.74 11.92
N LYS A 175 13.46 24.69 12.61
CA LYS A 175 13.45 23.31 12.11
C LYS A 175 12.14 22.59 12.44
N PRO A 176 11.58 21.81 11.50
CA PRO A 176 10.40 20.99 11.79
C PRO A 176 10.77 19.88 12.77
N VAL A 177 9.94 19.71 13.81
CA VAL A 177 10.06 18.71 14.85
C VAL A 177 8.71 18.04 15.04
N LEU A 178 8.72 16.71 14.92
CA LEU A 178 7.57 15.87 15.25
C LEU A 178 7.33 15.81 16.76
N ARG A 179 6.10 16.13 17.16
CA ARG A 179 5.57 16.04 18.51
C ARG A 179 4.45 15.01 18.57
N GLY A 180 4.09 14.61 19.78
CA GLY A 180 3.07 13.60 20.03
C GLY A 180 3.65 12.20 20.28
N PRO A 181 2.78 11.21 20.52
CA PRO A 181 3.19 9.86 20.92
C PRO A 181 4.00 9.17 19.82
N HIS A 182 4.95 8.34 20.24
CA HIS A 182 5.66 7.43 19.34
C HIS A 182 4.79 6.21 19.07
N ASN A 183 3.77 6.36 18.22
CA ASN A 183 2.86 5.30 17.84
C ASN A 183 3.01 4.91 16.36
N ILE A 184 2.15 4.02 15.86
CA ILE A 184 2.21 3.55 14.47
C ILE A 184 2.10 4.73 13.50
N MET A 185 1.15 5.64 13.69
CA MET A 185 0.97 6.81 12.82
C MET A 185 2.23 7.66 12.71
N ARG A 186 2.89 7.93 13.86
CA ARG A 186 4.16 8.66 13.88
C ARG A 186 5.29 7.87 13.23
N THR A 187 5.36 6.57 13.46
CA THR A 187 6.40 5.70 12.89
C THR A 187 6.33 5.71 11.36
N VAL A 188 5.13 5.56 10.80
CA VAL A 188 4.90 5.64 9.35
C VAL A 188 5.20 7.05 8.82
N LEU A 189 4.87 8.10 9.58
CA LEU A 189 5.16 9.48 9.19
C LEU A 189 6.66 9.79 9.17
N GLU A 190 7.42 9.33 10.17
CA GLU A 190 8.88 9.48 10.19
C GLU A 190 9.51 8.82 8.96
N PHE A 191 9.07 7.59 8.62
CA PHE A 191 9.50 6.93 7.40
C PHE A 191 9.11 7.70 6.14
N ALA A 192 7.86 8.15 6.04
CA ALA A 192 7.36 8.87 4.87
C ALA A 192 8.06 10.23 4.66
N ILE A 193 8.55 10.88 5.72
CA ILE A 193 9.35 12.12 5.61
C ILE A 193 10.73 11.84 5.03
N ASP A 194 11.38 10.78 5.53
CA ASP A 194 12.74 10.40 5.13
C ASP A 194 12.75 9.88 3.68
N GLU A 195 11.70 9.16 3.27
CA GLU A 195 11.58 8.52 1.94
C GLU A 195 10.69 9.30 0.95
N ARG A 196 10.32 10.55 1.27
CA ARG A 196 9.31 11.36 0.55
C ARG A 196 9.56 11.52 -0.96
N ASP A 197 10.82 11.43 -1.39
CA ASP A 197 11.22 11.61 -2.79
C ASP A 197 11.18 10.30 -3.59
N GLY A 198 10.97 9.15 -2.93
CA GLY A 198 11.08 7.82 -3.54
C GLY A 198 9.88 6.90 -3.34
N VAL A 199 9.11 7.06 -2.26
CA VAL A 199 8.05 6.12 -1.86
C VAL A 199 6.80 6.85 -1.36
N ALA A 200 5.65 6.57 -1.96
CA ALA A 200 4.35 6.97 -1.48
C ALA A 200 3.82 5.96 -0.45
N VAL A 201 3.46 6.42 0.75
CA VAL A 201 2.96 5.54 1.82
C VAL A 201 1.53 5.92 2.20
N TYR A 202 0.64 4.93 2.23
CA TYR A 202 -0.75 5.05 2.63
C TYR A 202 -0.98 4.25 3.91
N LEU A 203 -1.63 4.85 4.90
CA LEU A 203 -1.95 4.21 6.18
C LEU A 203 -3.42 4.41 6.51
N GLY A 204 -4.11 3.33 6.85
CA GLY A 204 -5.49 3.42 7.33
C GLY A 204 -6.08 2.09 7.77
N SER A 205 -7.39 2.05 7.88
CA SER A 205 -8.16 0.82 8.09
C SER A 205 -8.22 -0.03 6.82
N PRO A 206 -8.60 -1.32 6.91
CA PRO A 206 -8.82 -2.16 5.73
C PRO A 206 -9.79 -1.54 4.71
N ALA A 207 -10.85 -0.87 5.18
CA ALA A 207 -11.83 -0.24 4.31
C ALA A 207 -11.24 0.94 3.52
N GLU A 208 -10.45 1.78 4.17
CA GLU A 208 -9.81 2.94 3.53
C GLU A 208 -8.72 2.50 2.55
N ILE A 209 -7.93 1.49 2.90
CA ILE A 209 -6.91 0.93 2.01
C ILE A 209 -7.55 0.28 0.78
N VAL A 210 -8.59 -0.54 0.94
CA VAL A 210 -9.29 -1.13 -0.21
C VAL A 210 -9.96 -0.07 -1.06
N SER A 211 -10.54 0.99 -0.47
CA SER A 211 -11.07 2.12 -1.24
C SER A 211 -9.98 2.80 -2.08
N THR A 212 -8.81 3.02 -1.48
CA THR A 212 -7.66 3.62 -2.16
C THR A 212 -7.17 2.75 -3.32
N LEU A 213 -7.00 1.44 -3.09
CA LEU A 213 -6.57 0.48 -4.11
C LEU A 213 -7.59 0.34 -5.25
N TYR A 214 -8.89 0.29 -4.92
CA TYR A 214 -9.97 0.26 -5.90
C TYR A 214 -9.94 1.51 -6.79
N TRP A 215 -9.83 2.70 -6.20
CA TRP A 215 -9.78 3.97 -6.92
C TRP A 215 -8.53 4.10 -7.81
N LEU A 216 -7.35 3.76 -7.28
CA LEU A 216 -6.10 3.77 -8.04
C LEU A 216 -6.13 2.76 -9.20
N GLY A 217 -6.61 1.55 -8.94
CA GLY A 217 -6.74 0.50 -9.94
C GLY A 217 -7.68 0.91 -11.07
N ASN A 218 -8.86 1.43 -10.75
CA ASN A 218 -9.84 1.84 -11.77
C ASN A 218 -9.31 2.99 -12.64
N SER A 219 -8.54 3.89 -12.03
CA SER A 219 -7.85 4.98 -12.75
C SER A 219 -6.76 4.45 -13.69
N ALA A 220 -6.02 3.41 -13.29
CA ALA A 220 -5.01 2.78 -14.13
C ALA A 220 -5.65 2.03 -15.32
N VAL A 221 -6.69 1.23 -15.06
CA VAL A 221 -7.40 0.43 -16.07
C VAL A 221 -8.05 1.30 -17.15
N SER A 222 -8.64 2.42 -16.73
CA SER A 222 -9.26 3.38 -17.66
C SER A 222 -8.23 4.01 -18.62
N ASN A 223 -6.95 4.09 -18.24
CA ASN A 223 -5.87 4.58 -19.11
C ASN A 223 -5.26 3.49 -20.01
N THR A 224 -5.46 2.21 -19.69
CA THR A 224 -4.91 1.05 -20.44
C THR A 224 -5.96 0.33 -21.28
N ALA A 225 -7.19 0.84 -21.35
CA ALA A 225 -8.35 0.19 -21.99
C ALA A 225 -8.25 0.00 -23.52
N GLU A 226 -7.12 0.34 -24.16
CA GLU A 226 -6.91 0.04 -25.58
C GLU A 226 -6.20 -1.29 -25.87
N GLU A 227 -5.54 -1.95 -24.91
CA GLU A 227 -4.90 -3.24 -25.21
C GLU A 227 -4.94 -4.21 -24.02
N TYR A 228 -5.29 -5.46 -24.35
CA TYR A 228 -5.17 -6.72 -23.57
C TYR A 228 -6.34 -7.14 -22.67
N SER A 229 -6.96 -8.25 -23.08
CA SER A 229 -7.67 -9.20 -22.22
C SER A 229 -6.69 -9.90 -21.29
N TYR A 230 -6.40 -9.32 -20.12
CA TYR A 230 -5.53 -9.99 -19.15
C TYR A 230 -6.31 -11.03 -18.35
N GLU A 231 -5.86 -12.29 -18.40
CA GLU A 231 -5.96 -13.17 -17.25
C GLU A 231 -5.27 -12.46 -16.07
N THR A 232 -5.94 -12.41 -14.92
CA THR A 232 -5.50 -11.66 -13.73
C THR A 232 -4.10 -12.03 -13.22
N GLY A 233 -3.56 -13.17 -13.67
CA GLY A 233 -2.26 -13.71 -13.24
C GLY A 233 -1.05 -12.80 -13.52
N GLY A 234 -1.11 -11.94 -14.53
CA GLY A 234 0.01 -11.05 -14.90
C GLY A 234 -0.02 -9.65 -14.28
N LEU A 235 -1.07 -9.29 -13.55
CA LEU A 235 -1.24 -7.92 -13.05
C LEU A 235 -0.67 -7.75 -11.64
N PRO A 236 -0.04 -6.58 -11.35
CA PRO A 236 0.37 -6.22 -10.00
C PRO A 236 -0.80 -6.35 -9.01
N TYR A 237 -0.52 -6.91 -7.84
CA TYR A 237 -1.55 -7.27 -6.87
C TYR A 237 -2.43 -6.07 -6.46
N ILE A 238 -1.81 -4.89 -6.30
CA ILE A 238 -2.51 -3.66 -5.93
C ILE A 238 -3.48 -3.16 -7.02
N GLN A 239 -3.25 -3.48 -8.29
CA GLN A 239 -4.10 -3.03 -9.40
C GLN A 239 -5.35 -3.90 -9.58
N ARG A 240 -5.33 -5.14 -9.07
CA ARG A 240 -6.42 -6.11 -9.24
C ARG A 240 -7.74 -5.64 -8.64
N PHE A 241 -7.70 -4.79 -7.61
CA PHE A 241 -8.89 -4.21 -7.01
C PHE A 241 -9.72 -3.39 -8.00
N GLY A 242 -9.08 -2.66 -8.92
CA GLY A 242 -9.76 -1.87 -9.94
C GLY A 242 -10.52 -2.69 -10.99
N LEU A 243 -10.29 -4.01 -11.05
CA LEU A 243 -10.91 -4.93 -12.00
C LEU A 243 -12.07 -5.73 -11.38
N CYS A 244 -12.38 -5.52 -10.11
CA CYS A 244 -13.49 -6.22 -9.47
C CYS A 244 -14.83 -5.80 -10.13
N PRO A 245 -15.60 -6.75 -10.68
CA PRO A 245 -16.83 -6.45 -11.43
C PRO A 245 -17.97 -5.95 -10.54
N ASP A 246 -17.96 -6.33 -9.25
CA ASP A 246 -18.98 -5.96 -8.29
C ASP A 246 -18.42 -5.91 -6.85
N ALA A 247 -19.25 -5.44 -5.92
CA ALA A 247 -18.91 -5.34 -4.50
C ALA A 247 -18.64 -6.70 -3.84
N SER A 248 -19.23 -7.80 -4.33
CA SER A 248 -18.99 -9.13 -3.77
C SER A 248 -17.59 -9.63 -4.14
N ALA A 249 -17.20 -9.46 -5.41
CA ALA A 249 -15.86 -9.77 -5.89
C ALA A 249 -14.80 -8.91 -5.19
N LEU A 250 -15.09 -7.62 -4.96
CA LEU A 250 -14.22 -6.72 -4.20
C LEU A 250 -14.05 -7.19 -2.75
N ALA A 251 -15.14 -7.60 -2.09
CA ALA A 251 -15.08 -8.14 -0.75
C ALA A 251 -14.27 -9.44 -0.69
N GLN A 252 -14.49 -10.34 -1.65
CA GLN A 252 -13.76 -11.61 -1.74
C GLN A 252 -12.26 -11.37 -1.88
N LEU A 253 -11.86 -10.58 -2.88
CA LEU A 253 -10.45 -10.26 -3.13
C LEU A 253 -9.78 -9.60 -1.91
N ALA A 254 -10.46 -8.64 -1.28
CA ALA A 254 -9.97 -8.01 -0.06
C ALA A 254 -9.72 -9.04 1.06
N ASN A 255 -10.67 -9.94 1.31
CA ASN A 255 -10.52 -10.97 2.34
C ASN A 255 -9.42 -11.99 2.00
N ASP A 256 -9.28 -12.38 0.73
CA ASP A 256 -8.19 -13.25 0.25
C ASP A 256 -6.83 -12.60 0.52
N PHE A 257 -6.74 -11.28 0.40
CA PHE A 257 -5.54 -10.50 0.71
C PHE A 257 -5.44 -10.07 2.18
N CYS A 258 -6.19 -10.71 3.08
CA CYS A 258 -6.20 -10.41 4.51
C CYS A 258 -6.54 -8.95 4.85
N LEU A 259 -7.45 -8.35 4.09
CA LEU A 259 -8.08 -7.05 4.38
C LEU A 259 -9.57 -7.32 4.73
N PRO A 260 -9.91 -7.48 6.02
CA PRO A 260 -11.26 -7.87 6.42
C PRO A 260 -12.33 -6.95 5.84
N MET A 261 -13.23 -7.54 5.05
CA MET A 261 -14.22 -6.79 4.28
C MET A 261 -15.60 -7.43 4.37
N SER A 262 -16.57 -6.65 4.84
CA SER A 262 -17.98 -7.04 4.80
C SER A 262 -18.60 -6.68 3.44
N ALA A 263 -19.63 -7.41 3.02
CA ALA A 263 -20.40 -7.09 1.80
C ALA A 263 -20.95 -5.66 1.83
N ARG A 264 -21.42 -5.18 2.99
CA ARG A 264 -21.89 -3.80 3.16
C ARG A 264 -20.77 -2.79 2.94
N THR A 265 -19.59 -3.02 3.52
CA THR A 265 -18.45 -2.10 3.37
C THR A 265 -17.97 -2.08 1.92
N ALA A 266 -17.85 -3.23 1.27
CA ALA A 266 -17.47 -3.29 -0.14
C ALA A 266 -18.48 -2.57 -1.04
N TYR A 267 -19.77 -2.69 -0.77
CA TYR A 267 -20.81 -1.93 -1.49
C TYR A 267 -20.64 -0.42 -1.34
N ARG A 268 -20.31 0.05 -0.13
CA ARG A 268 -20.02 1.46 0.14
C ARG A 268 -18.77 1.95 -0.61
N ILE A 269 -17.72 1.13 -0.69
CA ILE A 269 -16.52 1.45 -1.48
C ILE A 269 -16.88 1.54 -2.97
N PHE A 270 -17.60 0.55 -3.49
CA PHE A 270 -18.03 0.49 -4.88
C PHE A 270 -18.88 1.70 -5.30
N ASN A 271 -19.70 2.22 -4.38
CA ASN A 271 -20.50 3.44 -4.58
C ASN A 271 -19.76 4.75 -4.28
N ASN A 272 -18.44 4.71 -4.01
CA ASN A 272 -17.62 5.86 -3.62
C ASN A 272 -18.09 6.59 -2.35
N GLU A 273 -18.69 5.86 -1.40
CA GLU A 273 -19.11 6.41 -0.10
C GLU A 273 -18.00 6.36 0.97
N ILE A 274 -16.91 5.63 0.67
CA ILE A 274 -15.69 5.60 1.48
C ILE A 274 -14.60 6.24 0.63
N ASN A 275 -14.08 7.38 1.06
CA ASN A 275 -13.10 8.13 0.30
C ASN A 275 -11.74 7.39 0.26
N PRO A 276 -11.02 7.46 -0.87
CA PRO A 276 -9.64 7.00 -0.92
C PRO A 276 -8.76 7.90 -0.03
N LEU A 277 -7.68 7.31 0.51
CA LEU A 277 -6.71 8.02 1.32
C LEU A 277 -5.80 8.90 0.46
N SER A 278 -5.40 10.04 1.00
CA SER A 278 -4.21 10.75 0.53
C SER A 278 -2.95 10.08 1.06
N VAL A 279 -1.80 10.36 0.44
CA VAL A 279 -0.49 9.90 0.95
C VAL A 279 -0.35 10.36 2.41
N HIS A 280 0.11 9.47 3.30
CA HIS A 280 0.18 9.69 4.74
C HIS A 280 0.92 10.98 5.11
N LEU A 281 1.97 11.32 4.36
CA LEU A 281 2.70 12.58 4.50
C LEU A 281 1.79 13.80 4.29
N GLN A 282 1.00 13.81 3.22
CA GLN A 282 0.05 14.89 2.92
C GLN A 282 -1.07 14.94 3.97
N THR A 283 -1.61 13.78 4.36
CA THR A 283 -2.65 13.68 5.39
C THR A 283 -2.21 14.31 6.71
N MET A 284 -0.94 14.14 7.09
CA MET A 284 -0.41 14.61 8.36
C MET A 284 0.13 16.05 8.35
N LEU A 285 0.60 16.54 7.21
CA LEU A 285 1.25 17.86 7.10
C LEU A 285 0.40 18.91 6.36
N GLY A 286 -0.72 18.50 5.76
CA GLY A 286 -1.51 19.35 4.86
C GLY A 286 -0.71 19.78 3.62
N ASP A 287 -1.24 20.76 2.87
CA ASP A 287 -0.64 21.25 1.61
C ASP A 287 0.73 21.96 1.77
N GLN A 288 1.27 22.04 2.99
CA GLN A 288 2.51 22.75 3.33
C GLN A 288 3.80 22.04 2.88
N VAL A 289 3.72 20.80 2.35
CA VAL A 289 4.89 20.03 1.87
C VAL A 289 5.01 20.03 0.35
N SER A 290 4.31 20.94 -0.33
CA SER A 290 4.47 21.14 -1.77
C SER A 290 5.76 21.93 -2.08
N SER A 291 6.94 21.39 -1.74
CA SER A 291 8.18 21.87 -2.35
C SER A 291 9.28 20.81 -2.44
N SER A 292 9.82 20.72 -3.67
CA SER A 292 11.10 20.14 -4.10
C SER A 292 11.22 18.65 -4.46
N ALA A 293 10.45 18.20 -5.46
CA ALA A 293 10.97 17.38 -6.58
C ALA A 293 9.90 17.28 -7.69
N LYS A 294 9.80 18.30 -8.54
CA LYS A 294 9.04 18.20 -9.79
C LYS A 294 9.82 17.35 -10.79
N VAL A 295 9.44 16.09 -10.94
CA VAL A 295 9.41 15.48 -12.26
C VAL A 295 7.94 15.30 -12.60
N LYS A 296 7.35 16.35 -13.19
CA LYS A 296 6.05 16.23 -13.85
C LYS A 296 6.26 15.38 -15.11
N PRO A 297 5.53 14.28 -15.33
CA PRO A 297 5.27 13.86 -16.69
C PRO A 297 4.49 14.99 -17.38
N GLU A 298 4.91 15.39 -18.57
CA GLU A 298 4.21 16.36 -19.39
C GLU A 298 2.79 15.87 -19.69
N ARG A 299 1.82 16.25 -18.85
CA ARG A 299 0.43 16.34 -19.26
C ARG A 299 0.26 17.66 -19.99
N LYS A 300 -0.01 17.58 -21.28
CA LYS A 300 -0.55 18.71 -22.06
C LYS A 300 -1.68 19.34 -21.27
N THR A 301 -1.47 20.58 -20.88
CA THR A 301 -2.45 21.43 -20.19
C THR A 301 -3.60 21.73 -21.16
N LEU A 302 -4.71 21.02 -21.00
CA LEU A 302 -6.02 21.62 -21.24
C LEU A 302 -6.49 22.19 -19.90
N SER A 303 -6.88 23.45 -19.94
CA SER A 303 -7.17 24.33 -18.81
C SER A 303 -8.01 23.68 -17.72
N ASP A 304 -7.45 23.64 -16.52
CA ASP A 304 -8.09 23.30 -15.26
C ASP A 304 -9.01 24.46 -14.78
N SER A 305 -9.94 24.88 -15.64
CA SER A 305 -11.07 25.70 -15.22
C SER A 305 -12.18 24.75 -14.81
N SER A 306 -12.50 24.69 -13.52
CA SER A 306 -13.71 24.02 -13.04
C SER A 306 -14.90 24.53 -13.87
N ILE A 307 -15.48 23.67 -14.72
CA ILE A 307 -16.63 24.04 -15.54
C ILE A 307 -17.79 24.34 -14.59
N ARG A 308 -18.17 25.61 -14.49
CA ARG A 308 -19.31 26.05 -13.68
C ARG A 308 -20.51 26.25 -14.60
N ILE A 309 -21.54 25.45 -14.39
CA ILE A 309 -22.85 25.59 -15.05
C ILE A 309 -23.78 26.32 -14.08
N SER A 310 -24.60 27.23 -14.58
CA SER A 310 -25.55 27.96 -13.73
C SER A 310 -26.61 27.00 -13.18
N LYS A 311 -27.19 27.31 -12.01
CA LYS A 311 -28.26 26.49 -11.43
C LYS A 311 -29.50 26.46 -12.34
N GLU A 312 -29.80 27.58 -12.99
CA GLU A 312 -30.92 27.71 -13.92
C GLU A 312 -30.76 26.79 -15.13
N ASP A 313 -29.56 26.71 -15.70
CA ASP A 313 -29.27 25.80 -16.82
C ASP A 313 -29.31 24.33 -16.40
N LEU A 314 -28.86 24.01 -15.18
CA LEU A 314 -28.93 22.66 -14.63
C LEU A 314 -30.38 22.22 -14.39
N GLU A 315 -31.23 23.12 -13.90
CA GLU A 315 -32.66 22.86 -13.71
C GLU A 315 -33.37 22.71 -15.06
N MET A 316 -33.05 23.55 -16.05
CA MET A 316 -33.62 23.45 -17.41
C MET A 316 -33.22 22.12 -18.08
N PHE A 317 -31.94 21.76 -18.02
CA PHE A 317 -31.44 20.49 -18.54
C PHE A 317 -32.09 19.29 -17.82
N SER A 318 -32.19 19.36 -16.49
CA SER A 318 -32.86 18.32 -15.69
C SER A 318 -34.32 18.13 -16.10
N ASN A 319 -35.06 19.22 -16.34
CA ASN A 319 -36.45 19.16 -16.78
C ASN A 319 -36.58 18.55 -18.18
N GLN A 320 -35.65 18.86 -19.09
CA GLN A 320 -35.65 18.27 -20.43
C GLN A 320 -35.42 16.76 -20.39
N VAL A 321 -34.44 16.30 -19.60
CA VAL A 321 -34.17 14.86 -19.43
C VAL A 321 -35.33 14.14 -18.72
N MET A 322 -35.99 14.78 -17.75
CA MET A 322 -37.17 14.20 -17.12
C MET A 322 -38.36 14.07 -18.09
N GLY A 323 -38.46 14.95 -19.08
CA GLY A 323 -39.41 14.80 -20.19
C GLY A 323 -39.17 13.53 -21.02
N ASP A 324 -37.91 13.24 -21.35
CA ASP A 324 -37.54 12.02 -22.07
C ASP A 324 -37.67 10.76 -21.19
N TYR A 325 -37.32 10.88 -19.90
CA TYR A 325 -37.47 9.81 -18.92
C TYR A 325 -38.93 9.37 -18.77
N ALA A 326 -39.92 10.25 -18.92
CA ALA A 326 -41.33 9.88 -18.82
C ALA A 326 -41.72 8.77 -19.81
N GLN A 327 -41.13 8.74 -21.02
CA GLN A 327 -41.37 7.67 -22.00
C GLN A 327 -40.77 6.33 -21.56
N LEU A 328 -39.58 6.38 -20.98
CA LEU A 328 -38.91 5.22 -20.40
C LEU A 328 -39.68 4.69 -19.18
N ALA A 329 -40.12 5.59 -18.32
CA ALA A 329 -40.89 5.28 -17.12
C ALA A 329 -42.20 4.56 -17.49
N GLN A 330 -42.92 5.07 -18.50
CA GLN A 330 -44.11 4.41 -19.05
C GLN A 330 -43.83 3.00 -19.59
N SER A 331 -42.73 2.83 -20.35
CA SER A 331 -42.39 1.55 -20.97
C SER A 331 -42.03 0.46 -19.95
N TYR A 332 -41.58 0.85 -18.76
CA TYR A 332 -41.10 -0.05 -17.71
C TYR A 332 -41.92 0.01 -16.41
N TYR A 333 -43.12 0.60 -16.45
CA TYR A 333 -44.03 0.75 -15.31
C TYR A 333 -43.36 1.40 -14.09
N LEU A 334 -42.61 2.46 -14.34
CA LEU A 334 -41.93 3.26 -13.32
C LEU A 334 -42.68 4.58 -13.09
N ASN A 335 -42.57 5.10 -11.88
CA ASN A 335 -43.06 6.41 -11.51
C ASN A 335 -42.29 7.49 -12.29
N ALA A 336 -43.03 8.26 -13.08
CA ALA A 336 -42.51 9.36 -13.88
C ALA A 336 -42.31 10.66 -13.05
N ASP A 337 -43.02 10.80 -11.94
CA ASP A 337 -42.98 11.95 -11.03
C ASP A 337 -41.95 11.73 -9.90
N VAL A 338 -40.68 11.71 -10.30
CA VAL A 338 -39.54 11.55 -9.39
C VAL A 338 -38.62 12.76 -9.48
N ALA A 339 -38.13 13.24 -8.33
CA ALA A 339 -37.18 14.35 -8.29
C ALA A 339 -35.75 13.85 -8.59
N PRO A 340 -35.13 14.26 -9.71
CA PRO A 340 -33.74 13.91 -10.01
C PRO A 340 -32.76 14.76 -9.19
N SER A 341 -31.52 14.30 -9.06
CA SER A 341 -30.42 15.10 -8.51
C SER A 341 -29.33 15.32 -9.56
N ILE A 342 -28.96 16.59 -9.80
CA ILE A 342 -27.92 16.98 -10.76
C ILE A 342 -26.76 17.69 -10.07
N ARG A 343 -25.51 17.31 -10.37
CA ARG A 343 -24.29 17.92 -9.79
C ARG A 343 -23.14 17.94 -10.79
N CYS A 344 -22.28 18.94 -10.72
CA CYS A 344 -20.98 18.96 -11.42
C CYS A 344 -19.86 18.59 -10.45
N LEU A 345 -19.06 17.57 -10.77
CA LEU A 345 -17.93 17.14 -9.95
C LEU A 345 -16.77 16.71 -10.86
N GLY A 346 -15.55 17.21 -10.61
CA GLY A 346 -14.36 16.72 -11.31
C GLY A 346 -14.33 16.93 -12.83
N GLY A 347 -15.13 17.85 -13.38
CA GLY A 347 -15.29 18.05 -14.82
C GLY A 347 -16.44 17.25 -15.45
N GLU A 348 -17.17 16.46 -14.67
CA GLU A 348 -18.31 15.66 -15.11
C GLU A 348 -19.65 16.26 -14.65
N LEU A 349 -20.69 16.09 -15.46
CA LEU A 349 -22.08 16.40 -15.11
C LEU A 349 -22.80 15.09 -14.76
N VAL A 350 -23.20 14.92 -13.50
CA VAL A 350 -23.84 13.70 -13.00
C VAL A 350 -25.31 13.97 -12.70
N LEU A 351 -26.21 13.31 -13.45
CA LEU A 351 -27.66 13.30 -13.21
C LEU A 351 -28.09 11.92 -12.67
N ARG A 352 -28.78 11.90 -11.54
CA ARG A 352 -29.35 10.68 -10.93
C ARG A 352 -30.86 10.77 -10.89
N ILE A 353 -31.54 9.79 -11.48
CA ILE A 353 -33.00 9.65 -11.47
C ILE A 353 -33.34 8.42 -10.63
N PRO A 354 -34.08 8.56 -9.52
CA PRO A 354 -34.44 7.42 -8.70
C PRO A 354 -35.56 6.61 -9.38
N LEU A 355 -35.33 5.31 -9.59
CA LEU A 355 -36.34 4.42 -10.18
C LEU A 355 -37.27 3.90 -9.09
N ARG A 356 -38.55 4.24 -9.19
CA ARG A 356 -39.63 3.72 -8.32
C ARG A 356 -40.71 3.15 -9.21
N ARG A 357 -41.44 2.13 -8.73
CA ARG A 357 -42.65 1.66 -9.42
C ARG A 357 -43.85 2.45 -8.93
N ASP A 358 -44.83 2.67 -9.79
CA ASP A 358 -46.14 3.12 -9.33
C ASP A 358 -46.79 1.98 -8.53
N GLU A 359 -47.30 2.29 -7.34
CA GLU A 359 -48.09 1.33 -6.53
C GLU A 359 -49.46 1.06 -7.15
#